data_AF-A0A241V3I9-F1
#
_entry.id   AF-A0A241V3I9-F1
#
_cell.length_a   1.000
_cell.length_b   1.000
_cell.length_c   1.000
_cell.angle_alpha   90.00
_cell.angle_beta   90.00
_cell.angle_gamma   90.00
#
_symmetry.space_group_name_H-M   'P 1'
#
loop_
_entity.id
_entity.type
_entity.pdbx_description
1 polymer ?
#
loop_
_entity_poly.entity_id
_entity_poly.type
_entity_poly.pdbx_seq_one_letter_code
_entity_poly.pdbx_strand_id
1 'polypeptide(L)'
;MHGFFCNFDAWREAMNPKKLNTLRAKHQAELKQKQDAAAQGPYEFSMEFCVDEVNETVEQHRTETGLEDAEQTPEHVAYSVYKGDLIICLKNILIPLEQEWHLGVDSHFYNPETEEVMSVPVQFQMPKMSFNDFKFGSTLTVDRGHGLKTRWKGINQELNDILLADVPLGFERVRSNAKLTCNTGFTSYECLKEFNFVKKIIREQGLNGIQKLNEAMKQNQIQQVA
;
A
#
# COMPACT_ATOMS: atom_id res chain seq x y z
N MET A 1 -34.45 -52.27 13.87
CA MET A 1 -33.30 -51.65 13.19
C MET A 1 -33.38 -52.02 11.72
N HIS A 2 -33.84 -51.13 10.84
CA HIS A 2 -33.62 -51.21 9.40
C HIS A 2 -33.24 -49.80 8.94
N GLY A 3 -32.00 -49.67 8.48
CA GLY A 3 -31.34 -48.41 8.20
C GLY A 3 -31.94 -47.71 6.98
N PHE A 4 -32.23 -46.42 7.14
CA PHE A 4 -32.42 -45.49 6.05
C PHE A 4 -31.04 -45.15 5.45
N PHE A 5 -30.58 -45.96 4.49
CA PHE A 5 -29.57 -45.52 3.52
C PHE A 5 -30.31 -44.82 2.38
N CYS A 6 -30.45 -43.50 2.47
CA CYS A 6 -30.91 -42.69 1.34
C CYS A 6 -29.84 -42.73 0.25
N ASN A 7 -30.19 -43.38 -0.85
CA ASN A 7 -29.40 -43.55 -2.05
C ASN A 7 -29.19 -42.19 -2.74
N PHE A 8 -28.03 -41.56 -2.50
CA PHE A 8 -27.66 -40.25 -3.06
C PHE A 8 -27.48 -40.30 -4.59
N ASP A 9 -27.31 -41.50 -5.17
CA ASP A 9 -27.09 -41.70 -6.61
C ASP A 9 -28.37 -41.51 -7.44
N ALA A 10 -29.56 -41.71 -6.86
CA ALA A 10 -30.83 -41.56 -7.57
C ALA A 10 -31.20 -40.10 -7.90
N TRP A 11 -30.59 -39.12 -7.23
CA TRP A 11 -30.84 -37.69 -7.48
C TRP A 11 -30.00 -37.11 -8.64
N ARG A 12 -28.93 -37.80 -9.06
CA ARG A 12 -28.08 -37.37 -10.18
C ARG A 12 -28.75 -37.55 -11.54
N GLU A 13 -29.64 -38.53 -11.68
CA GLU A 13 -30.26 -38.88 -12.96
C GLU A 13 -31.57 -38.13 -13.28
N ALA A 14 -32.14 -37.38 -12.33
CA ALA A 14 -33.45 -36.75 -12.47
C ALA A 14 -33.44 -35.24 -12.78
N MET A 15 -32.29 -34.56 -12.81
CA MET A 15 -32.21 -33.12 -13.10
C MET A 15 -31.89 -32.85 -14.56
N ASN A 16 -32.78 -32.10 -15.23
CA ASN A 16 -32.54 -31.58 -16.57
C ASN A 16 -31.22 -30.78 -16.59
N PRO A 17 -30.25 -31.12 -17.48
CA PRO A 17 -28.93 -30.49 -17.51
C PRO A 17 -29.00 -28.97 -17.73
N LYS A 18 -30.05 -28.46 -18.40
CA LYS A 18 -30.29 -27.02 -18.53
C LYS A 18 -30.61 -26.37 -17.19
N LYS A 19 -31.48 -26.99 -16.37
CA LYS A 19 -31.81 -26.50 -15.02
C LYS A 19 -30.60 -26.54 -14.09
N LEU A 20 -29.78 -27.60 -14.17
CA LEU A 20 -28.55 -27.72 -13.38
C LEU A 20 -27.52 -26.63 -13.75
N ASN A 21 -27.34 -26.36 -15.04
CA ASN A 21 -26.44 -25.30 -15.50
C ASN A 21 -26.95 -23.92 -15.09
N THR A 22 -28.25 -23.64 -15.15
CA THR A 22 -28.83 -22.39 -14.67
C THR A 22 -28.65 -22.22 -13.15
N LEU A 23 -28.84 -23.28 -12.35
CA LEU A 23 -28.60 -23.23 -10.91
C LEU A 23 -27.13 -22.97 -10.57
N ARG A 24 -26.19 -23.63 -11.27
CA ARG A 24 -24.75 -23.37 -11.13
C ARG A 24 -24.39 -21.94 -11.50
N ALA A 25 -24.90 -21.43 -12.61
CA ALA A 25 -24.66 -20.06 -13.04
C ALA A 25 -25.19 -19.04 -12.03
N LYS A 26 -26.40 -19.28 -11.48
CA LYS A 26 -26.97 -18.43 -10.42
C LYS A 26 -26.12 -18.46 -9.16
N HIS A 27 -25.69 -19.64 -8.72
CA HIS A 27 -24.84 -19.77 -7.54
C HIS A 27 -23.47 -19.11 -7.72
N GLN A 28 -22.87 -19.24 -8.91
CA GLN A 28 -21.62 -18.55 -9.25
C GLN A 28 -21.78 -17.03 -9.28
N ALA A 29 -22.89 -16.53 -9.82
CA ALA A 29 -23.19 -15.10 -9.82
C ALA A 29 -23.38 -14.55 -8.39
N GLU A 30 -24.11 -15.27 -7.54
CA GLU A 30 -24.28 -14.92 -6.12
C GLU A 30 -22.95 -14.92 -5.37
N LEU A 31 -22.08 -15.91 -5.63
CA LEU A 31 -20.75 -15.97 -5.02
C LEU A 31 -19.88 -14.79 -5.48
N LYS A 32 -19.87 -14.52 -6.79
CA LYS A 32 -19.13 -13.38 -7.36
C LYS A 32 -19.62 -12.06 -6.78
N GLN A 33 -20.93 -11.87 -6.65
CA GLN A 33 -21.48 -10.66 -6.03
C GLN A 33 -21.01 -10.48 -4.59
N LYS A 34 -20.96 -11.55 -3.79
CA LYS A 34 -20.43 -11.51 -2.41
C LYS A 34 -18.93 -11.18 -2.38
N GLN A 35 -18.17 -11.73 -3.33
CA GLN A 35 -16.73 -11.49 -3.47
C GLN A 35 -16.44 -10.04 -3.87
N ASP A 36 -17.17 -9.51 -4.85
CA ASP A 36 -17.07 -8.12 -5.30
C ASP A 36 -17.46 -7.16 -4.17
N ALA A 37 -18.54 -7.46 -3.43
CA ALA A 37 -18.94 -6.68 -2.27
C ALA A 37 -17.89 -6.69 -1.15
N ALA A 38 -17.21 -7.81 -0.92
CA ALA A 38 -16.12 -7.88 0.05
C ALA A 38 -14.91 -7.03 -0.39
N ALA A 39 -14.61 -6.97 -1.69
CA ALA A 39 -13.48 -6.20 -2.20
C ALA A 39 -13.71 -4.67 -2.15
N GLN A 40 -14.96 -4.20 -2.28
CA GLN A 40 -15.29 -2.77 -2.40
C GLN A 40 -14.91 -1.91 -1.18
N GLY A 41 -14.77 -2.48 0.03
CA GLY A 41 -14.43 -1.72 1.24
C GLY A 41 -15.62 -0.92 1.82
N PRO A 42 -15.39 0.24 2.47
CA PRO A 42 -14.11 0.94 2.57
C PRO A 42 -13.17 0.31 3.59
N TYR A 43 -11.89 0.27 3.23
CA TYR A 43 -10.79 -0.06 4.12
C TYR A 43 -9.93 1.19 4.36
N GLU A 44 -9.57 1.45 5.61
CA GLU A 44 -8.54 2.43 5.94
C GLU A 44 -7.18 1.74 5.86
N PHE A 45 -6.35 2.18 4.92
CA PHE A 45 -4.96 1.73 4.81
C PHE A 45 -4.04 2.83 5.29
N SER A 46 -3.06 2.45 6.12
CA SER A 46 -2.02 3.35 6.59
C SER A 46 -0.63 2.74 6.42
N MET A 47 0.36 3.61 6.26
CA MET A 47 1.76 3.28 6.49
C MET A 47 2.47 4.38 7.28
N GLU A 48 3.34 3.96 8.18
CA GLU A 48 4.21 4.81 8.99
C GLU A 48 5.66 4.54 8.61
N PHE A 49 6.48 5.59 8.53
CA PHE A 49 7.88 5.48 8.15
C PHE A 49 8.69 6.67 8.65
N CYS A 50 9.98 6.43 8.88
CA CYS A 50 10.95 7.50 9.09
C CYS A 50 11.59 7.86 7.75
N VAL A 51 11.50 9.13 7.35
CA VAL A 51 11.98 9.59 6.02
C VAL A 51 13.48 9.31 5.87
N ASP A 52 14.25 9.57 6.92
CA ASP A 52 15.70 9.43 6.90
C ASP A 52 16.10 7.93 6.84
N GLU A 53 15.46 7.06 7.64
CA GLU A 53 15.70 5.60 7.61
C GLU A 53 15.34 4.96 6.26
N VAL A 54 14.24 5.42 5.63
CA VAL A 54 13.85 4.98 4.29
C VAL A 54 14.94 5.31 3.28
N ASN A 55 15.42 6.55 3.27
CA ASN A 55 16.45 6.99 2.33
C ASN A 55 17.74 6.19 2.51
N GLU A 56 18.19 6.01 3.76
CA GLU A 56 19.39 5.23 4.08
C GLU A 56 19.27 3.78 3.62
N THR A 57 18.19 3.09 4.00
CA THR A 57 18.03 1.66 3.72
C THR A 57 17.85 1.38 2.22
N VAL A 58 17.06 2.21 1.53
CA VAL A 58 16.83 2.06 0.09
C VAL A 58 18.10 2.35 -0.69
N GLU A 59 18.83 3.41 -0.35
CA GLU A 59 20.07 3.79 -1.02
C GLU A 59 21.20 2.78 -0.76
N GLN A 60 21.30 2.27 0.47
CA GLN A 60 22.24 1.20 0.80
C GLN A 60 21.97 -0.04 -0.05
N HIS A 61 20.72 -0.50 -0.10
CA HIS A 61 20.35 -1.66 -0.91
C HIS A 61 20.63 -1.43 -2.40
N ARG A 62 20.34 -0.23 -2.91
CA ARG A 62 20.61 0.17 -4.28
C ARG A 62 22.10 0.08 -4.62
N THR A 63 22.95 0.58 -3.73
CA THR A 63 24.41 0.57 -3.88
C THR A 63 24.97 -0.86 -3.83
N GLU A 64 24.50 -1.68 -2.90
CA GLU A 64 24.95 -3.07 -2.74
C GLU A 64 24.57 -3.97 -3.91
N THR A 65 23.41 -3.72 -4.54
CA THR A 65 22.86 -4.57 -5.60
C THR A 65 23.05 -4.00 -7.01
N GLY A 66 23.51 -2.76 -7.15
CA GLY A 66 23.62 -2.07 -8.44
C GLY A 66 22.26 -1.77 -9.08
N LEU A 67 21.22 -1.59 -8.27
CA LEU A 67 19.86 -1.32 -8.74
C LEU A 67 19.80 0.09 -9.36
N GLU A 68 19.32 0.21 -10.60
CA GLU A 68 19.29 1.50 -11.30
C GLU A 68 18.15 2.40 -10.81
N ASP A 69 17.00 1.80 -10.46
CA ASP A 69 15.77 2.50 -10.10
C ASP A 69 15.28 2.08 -8.70
N ALA A 70 15.21 3.04 -7.78
CA ALA A 70 14.74 2.82 -6.41
C ALA A 70 13.29 2.32 -6.32
N GLU A 71 12.44 2.53 -7.33
CA GLU A 71 11.09 1.98 -7.33
C GLU A 71 11.08 0.44 -7.50
N GLN A 72 12.18 -0.13 -8.01
CA GLN A 72 12.39 -1.58 -8.14
C GLN A 72 12.87 -2.23 -6.84
N THR A 73 12.97 -1.49 -5.74
CA THR A 73 13.33 -2.06 -4.44
C THR A 73 12.40 -3.25 -4.09
N PRO A 74 12.97 -4.42 -3.76
CA PRO A 74 12.19 -5.61 -3.41
C PRO A 74 11.27 -5.37 -2.20
N GLU A 75 10.17 -6.10 -2.15
CA GLU A 75 9.15 -5.96 -1.11
C GLU A 75 9.70 -6.18 0.30
N HIS A 76 10.54 -7.19 0.51
CA HIS A 76 11.11 -7.46 1.84
C HIS A 76 11.97 -6.29 2.36
N VAL A 77 12.58 -5.51 1.46
CA VAL A 77 13.32 -4.28 1.81
C VAL A 77 12.34 -3.13 2.06
N ALA A 78 11.36 -2.93 1.18
CA ALA A 78 10.37 -1.87 1.37
C ALA A 78 9.60 -2.04 2.71
N TYR A 79 9.16 -3.26 3.03
CA TYR A 79 8.44 -3.57 4.27
C TYR A 79 9.34 -3.50 5.53
N SER A 80 10.67 -3.43 5.37
CA SER A 80 11.60 -3.24 6.49
C SER A 80 11.57 -1.80 7.02
N VAL A 81 11.27 -0.82 6.17
CA VAL A 81 11.24 0.62 6.51
C VAL A 81 9.85 1.24 6.52
N TYR A 82 8.93 0.73 5.70
CA TYR A 82 7.53 1.14 5.72
C TYR A 82 6.70 0.17 6.57
N LYS A 83 5.94 0.68 7.54
CA LYS A 83 5.15 -0.11 8.47
C LYS A 83 3.66 0.11 8.27
N GLY A 84 2.93 -0.94 7.95
CA GLY A 84 1.48 -0.90 7.81
C GLY A 84 0.99 -1.63 6.57
N ASP A 85 -0.32 -1.59 6.35
CA ASP A 85 -0.97 -2.34 5.27
C ASP A 85 -0.92 -1.59 3.92
N LEU A 86 -0.76 -0.26 3.93
CA LEU A 86 -0.76 0.54 2.70
C LEU A 86 0.44 0.20 1.81
N ILE A 87 1.63 -0.04 2.37
CA ILE A 87 2.81 -0.39 1.57
C ILE A 87 2.62 -1.71 0.81
N ILE A 88 1.90 -2.68 1.38
CA ILE A 88 1.56 -3.94 0.71
C ILE A 88 0.69 -3.64 -0.52
N CYS A 89 -0.32 -2.79 -0.33
CA CYS A 89 -1.24 -2.41 -1.39
C CYS A 89 -0.55 -1.65 -2.53
N LEU A 90 0.39 -0.75 -2.19
CA LEU A 90 1.14 0.05 -3.16
C LEU A 90 2.13 -0.80 -3.96
N LYS A 91 2.95 -1.65 -3.30
CA LYS A 91 3.95 -2.48 -4.00
C LYS A 91 3.34 -3.53 -4.92
N ASN A 92 2.13 -4.02 -4.60
CA ASN A 92 1.45 -5.06 -5.37
C ASN A 92 0.29 -4.51 -6.23
N ILE A 93 0.06 -3.19 -6.25
CA ILE A 93 -1.01 -2.55 -7.05
C ILE A 93 -2.40 -3.17 -6.76
N LEU A 94 -2.74 -3.31 -5.47
CA LEU A 94 -3.96 -4.03 -5.03
C LEU A 94 -5.20 -3.14 -4.91
N ILE A 95 -4.99 -1.83 -4.91
CA ILE A 95 -6.01 -0.78 -4.80
C ILE A 95 -5.99 0.08 -6.08
N PRO A 96 -7.04 0.89 -6.35
CA PRO A 96 -7.01 1.81 -7.48
C PRO A 96 -5.78 2.74 -7.46
N LEU A 97 -5.31 3.16 -8.63
CA LEU A 97 -4.06 3.93 -8.74
C LEU A 97 -4.18 5.34 -8.15
N GLU A 98 -5.37 5.93 -8.21
CA GLU A 98 -5.62 7.27 -7.71
C GLU A 98 -6.39 7.22 -6.39
N GLN A 99 -5.86 7.89 -5.36
CA GLN A 99 -6.47 7.95 -4.04
C GLN A 99 -6.44 9.37 -3.48
N GLU A 100 -7.33 9.62 -2.53
CA GLU A 100 -7.22 10.79 -1.65
C GLU A 100 -6.21 10.47 -0.55
N TRP A 101 -5.14 11.26 -0.50
CA TRP A 101 -4.02 11.01 0.41
C TRP A 101 -4.10 11.93 1.62
N HIS A 102 -3.88 11.35 2.80
CA HIS A 102 -3.74 12.10 4.04
C HIS A 102 -2.36 11.80 4.60
N LEU A 103 -1.52 12.83 4.75
CA LEU A 103 -0.17 12.68 5.27
C LEU A 103 0.01 13.57 6.49
N GLY A 104 0.44 12.97 7.60
CA GLY A 104 1.03 13.70 8.73
C GLY A 104 2.53 13.50 8.75
N VAL A 105 3.29 14.55 9.03
CA VAL A 105 4.74 14.50 9.23
C VAL A 105 5.10 15.26 10.50
N ASP A 106 5.82 14.60 11.40
CA ASP A 106 6.44 15.20 12.56
C ASP A 106 7.95 15.28 12.33
N SER A 107 8.45 16.49 12.10
CA SER A 107 9.88 16.75 11.92
C SER A 107 10.52 17.26 13.21
N HIS A 108 11.53 16.55 13.69
CA HIS A 108 12.24 16.85 14.93
C HIS A 108 13.58 17.53 14.64
N PHE A 109 13.87 18.59 15.39
CA PHE A 109 15.06 19.40 15.22
C PHE A 109 15.80 19.60 16.55
N TYR A 110 17.11 19.77 16.46
CA TYR A 110 18.01 20.04 17.58
C TYR A 110 18.89 21.24 17.26
N ASN A 111 19.07 22.14 18.22
CA ASN A 111 20.02 23.24 18.12
C ASN A 111 21.28 22.90 18.94
N PRO A 112 22.44 22.68 18.31
CA PRO A 112 23.66 22.30 19.03
C PRO A 112 24.26 23.44 19.86
N GLU A 113 23.93 24.70 19.60
CA GLU A 113 24.45 25.85 20.35
C GLU A 113 23.66 26.10 21.63
N THR A 114 22.33 25.95 21.58
CA THR A 114 21.42 26.19 22.72
C THR A 114 20.99 24.92 23.45
N GLU A 115 21.31 23.74 22.90
CA GLU A 115 20.83 22.42 23.33
C GLU A 115 19.29 22.28 23.30
N GLU A 116 18.60 23.15 22.56
CA GLU A 116 17.14 23.15 22.46
C GLU A 116 16.65 22.09 21.46
N VAL A 117 15.48 21.53 21.75
CA VAL A 117 14.77 20.58 20.87
C VAL A 117 13.43 21.16 20.50
N MET A 118 13.06 21.02 19.23
CA MET A 118 11.73 21.39 18.75
C MET A 118 11.16 20.33 17.81
N SER A 119 9.85 20.38 17.60
CA SER A 119 9.15 19.52 16.65
C SER A 119 8.11 20.31 15.90
N VAL A 120 8.06 20.14 14.58
CA VAL A 120 7.13 20.85 13.69
C VAL A 120 6.19 19.82 13.05
N PRO A 121 4.91 19.78 13.45
CA PRO A 121 3.91 18.93 12.83
C PRO A 121 3.36 19.59 11.56
N VAL A 122 3.35 18.85 10.45
CA VAL A 122 2.78 19.29 9.17
C VAL A 122 1.77 18.25 8.69
N GLN A 123 0.63 18.71 8.17
CA GLN A 123 -0.41 17.82 7.64
C GLN A 123 -0.83 18.24 6.23
N PHE A 124 -1.05 17.24 5.37
CA PHE A 124 -1.54 17.41 4.01
C PHE A 124 -2.80 16.56 3.82
N GLN A 125 -3.83 17.18 3.24
CA GLN A 125 -5.03 16.50 2.76
C GLN A 125 -5.12 16.75 1.25
N MET A 126 -4.93 15.69 0.48
CA MET A 126 -4.75 15.81 -0.97
C MET A 126 -5.96 15.27 -1.71
N PRO A 127 -6.37 15.95 -2.80
CA PRO A 127 -7.39 15.41 -3.68
C PRO A 127 -6.92 14.11 -4.33
N LYS A 128 -7.85 13.42 -4.96
CA LYS A 128 -7.60 12.17 -5.66
C LYS A 128 -6.48 12.31 -6.70
N MET A 129 -5.38 11.58 -6.52
CA MET A 129 -4.23 11.54 -7.45
C MET A 129 -3.42 10.25 -7.29
N SER A 130 -2.54 9.97 -8.25
CA SER A 130 -1.62 8.84 -8.18
C SER A 130 -0.61 9.01 -7.03
N PHE A 131 -0.09 7.91 -6.48
CA PHE A 131 0.96 7.99 -5.46
C PHE A 131 2.25 8.67 -5.99
N ASN A 132 2.55 8.49 -7.29
CA ASN A 132 3.70 9.14 -7.92
C ASN A 132 3.51 10.64 -8.06
N ASP A 133 2.31 11.08 -8.47
CA ASP A 133 1.93 12.49 -8.52
C ASP A 133 2.03 13.13 -7.13
N PHE A 134 1.57 12.41 -6.10
CA PHE A 134 1.70 12.84 -4.71
C PHE A 134 3.17 12.98 -4.28
N LYS A 135 4.03 12.01 -4.62
CA LYS A 135 5.45 11.99 -4.24
C LYS A 135 6.27 13.05 -4.99
N PHE A 136 6.13 13.13 -6.30
CA PHE A 136 7.04 13.88 -7.19
C PHE A 136 6.45 15.20 -7.71
N GLY A 137 5.16 15.45 -7.47
CA GLY A 137 4.48 16.63 -7.98
C GLY A 137 3.57 16.30 -9.15
N SER A 138 2.63 17.20 -9.39
CA SER A 138 1.61 17.03 -10.43
C SER A 138 1.24 18.36 -11.06
N THR A 139 0.60 18.28 -12.22
CA THR A 139 -0.04 19.44 -12.84
C THR A 139 -1.34 19.84 -12.11
N LEU A 140 -1.85 18.97 -11.22
CA LEU A 140 -3.00 19.24 -10.38
C LEU A 140 -2.76 20.47 -9.49
N THR A 141 -3.78 21.32 -9.41
CA THR A 141 -3.79 22.47 -8.52
C THR A 141 -4.45 22.11 -7.21
N VAL A 142 -3.77 22.41 -6.11
CA VAL A 142 -4.24 22.19 -4.74
C VAL A 142 -4.69 23.51 -4.16
N ASP A 143 -5.81 23.50 -3.47
CA ASP A 143 -6.29 24.66 -2.72
C ASP A 143 -5.45 24.84 -1.45
N ARG A 144 -4.90 26.04 -1.27
CA ARG A 144 -4.04 26.41 -0.14
C ARG A 144 -4.81 27.22 0.92
N GLY A 145 -6.13 27.32 0.78
CA GLY A 145 -6.96 28.21 1.57
C GLY A 145 -6.96 29.63 1.02
N HIS A 146 -7.91 30.45 1.49
CA HIS A 146 -8.09 31.84 1.06
C HIS A 146 -8.22 32.06 -0.46
N GLY A 147 -8.61 31.02 -1.20
CA GLY A 147 -8.76 31.04 -2.65
C GLY A 147 -7.44 30.94 -3.42
N LEU A 148 -6.30 30.74 -2.76
CA LEU A 148 -5.02 30.54 -3.42
C LEU A 148 -4.92 29.08 -3.89
N LYS A 149 -4.77 28.89 -5.21
CA LYS A 149 -4.54 27.56 -5.79
C LYS A 149 -3.19 27.53 -6.48
N THR A 150 -2.36 26.57 -6.11
CA THR A 150 -1.03 26.38 -6.71
C THR A 150 -0.85 24.94 -7.16
N ARG A 151 0.04 24.71 -8.12
CA ARG A 151 0.40 23.36 -8.53
C ARG A 151 1.05 22.61 -7.38
N TRP A 152 0.77 21.31 -7.28
CA TRP A 152 1.44 20.44 -6.34
C TRP A 152 2.89 20.20 -6.76
N LYS A 153 3.86 20.61 -5.94
CA LYS A 153 5.28 20.48 -6.26
C LYS A 153 5.88 19.12 -5.89
N GLY A 154 5.10 18.26 -5.23
CA GLY A 154 5.59 17.01 -4.65
C GLY A 154 5.91 17.16 -3.18
N ILE A 155 5.71 16.08 -2.42
CA ILE A 155 5.73 16.15 -0.97
C ILE A 155 7.04 16.67 -0.39
N ASN A 156 8.18 16.28 -0.97
CA ASN A 156 9.48 16.70 -0.46
C ASN A 156 9.69 18.21 -0.59
N GLN A 157 9.34 18.80 -1.72
CA GLN A 157 9.49 20.24 -1.92
C GLN A 157 8.52 21.02 -1.03
N GLU A 158 7.28 20.56 -0.92
CA GLU A 158 6.22 21.23 -0.14
C GLU A 158 6.55 21.21 1.35
N LEU A 159 7.01 20.06 1.87
CA LEU A 159 7.45 19.93 3.25
C LEU A 159 8.68 20.81 3.52
N ASN A 160 9.67 20.82 2.64
CA ASN A 160 10.87 21.66 2.80
C ASN A 160 10.52 23.15 2.79
N ASP A 161 9.64 23.60 1.89
CA ASP A 161 9.21 25.01 1.82
C ASP A 161 8.55 25.45 3.14
N ILE A 162 7.72 24.59 3.76
CA ILE A 162 7.08 24.86 5.06
C ILE A 162 8.12 24.89 6.18
N LEU A 163 8.95 23.86 6.28
CA LEU A 163 9.94 23.75 7.35
C LEU A 163 10.98 24.89 7.31
N LEU A 164 11.39 25.35 6.12
CA LEU A 164 12.30 26.49 5.97
C LEU A 164 11.69 27.81 6.48
N ALA A 165 10.36 27.94 6.45
CA ALA A 165 9.67 29.13 6.96
C ALA A 165 9.48 29.08 8.49
N ASP A 166 9.23 27.89 9.03
CA ASP A 166 8.84 27.72 10.44
C ASP A 166 10.01 27.41 11.39
N VAL A 167 11.14 26.90 10.88
CA VAL A 167 12.29 26.49 11.69
C VAL A 167 13.30 27.64 11.81
N PRO A 168 13.62 28.10 13.04
CA PRO A 168 14.63 29.13 13.25
C PRO A 168 16.03 28.71 12.79
N LEU A 169 16.88 29.70 12.45
CA LEU A 169 18.29 29.45 12.17
C LEU A 169 18.98 28.78 13.37
N GLY A 170 19.88 27.85 13.08
CA GLY A 170 20.64 27.09 14.10
C GLY A 170 20.02 25.74 14.48
N PHE A 171 18.78 25.46 14.07
CA PHE A 171 18.17 24.15 14.24
C PHE A 171 18.51 23.20 13.10
N GLU A 172 19.01 22.01 13.44
CA GLU A 172 19.33 20.94 12.51
C GLU A 172 18.27 19.84 12.59
N ARG A 173 17.84 19.33 11.43
CA ARG A 173 16.85 18.25 11.37
C ARG A 173 17.49 16.93 11.79
N VAL A 174 16.95 16.30 12.82
CA VAL A 174 17.44 15.03 13.35
C VAL A 174 16.67 13.86 12.73
N ARG A 175 15.34 14.00 12.61
CA ARG A 175 14.46 12.91 12.18
C ARG A 175 13.13 13.44 11.69
N SER A 176 12.54 12.81 10.66
CA SER A 176 11.13 13.04 10.31
C SER A 176 10.34 11.75 10.28
N ASN A 177 9.29 11.67 11.11
CA ASN A 177 8.36 10.56 11.13
C ASN A 177 7.11 10.93 10.34
N ALA A 178 6.66 10.04 9.47
CA ALA A 178 5.54 10.28 8.57
C ALA A 178 4.49 9.18 8.70
N LYS A 179 3.23 9.55 8.55
CA LYS A 179 2.08 8.64 8.45
C LYS A 179 1.24 9.01 7.24
N LEU A 180 1.19 8.12 6.26
CA LEU A 180 0.34 8.24 5.08
C LEU A 180 -0.88 7.33 5.24
N THR A 181 -2.08 7.86 4.99
CA THR A 181 -3.33 7.09 4.99
C THR A 181 -4.19 7.37 3.76
N CYS A 182 -5.01 6.39 3.39
CA CYS A 182 -6.08 6.53 2.41
C CYS A 182 -7.25 5.59 2.73
N ASN A 183 -8.46 5.98 2.35
CA ASN A 183 -9.67 5.16 2.50
C ASN A 183 -10.13 4.65 1.14
N THR A 184 -10.07 3.34 0.90
CA THR A 184 -10.38 2.79 -0.43
C THR A 184 -10.78 1.32 -0.40
N GLY A 185 -11.20 0.80 -1.55
CA GLY A 185 -11.45 -0.63 -1.78
C GLY A 185 -10.32 -1.30 -2.55
N PHE A 186 -10.33 -2.62 -2.59
CA PHE A 186 -9.48 -3.39 -3.50
C PHE A 186 -10.03 -3.31 -4.93
N THR A 187 -9.13 -3.35 -5.92
CA THR A 187 -9.51 -3.34 -7.35
C THR A 187 -10.37 -4.56 -7.72
N SER A 188 -10.12 -5.70 -7.07
CA SER A 188 -10.89 -6.94 -7.25
C SER A 188 -10.81 -7.83 -6.02
N TYR A 189 -11.63 -8.89 -6.00
CA TYR A 189 -11.53 -9.91 -4.96
C TYR A 189 -10.22 -10.70 -5.02
N GLU A 190 -9.60 -10.82 -6.21
CA GLU A 190 -8.25 -11.35 -6.38
C GLU A 190 -7.22 -10.53 -5.61
N CYS A 191 -7.28 -9.20 -5.71
CA CYS A 191 -6.39 -8.31 -4.96
C CYS A 191 -6.61 -8.44 -3.44
N LEU A 192 -7.85 -8.60 -2.97
CA LEU A 192 -8.14 -8.86 -1.56
C LEU A 192 -7.55 -10.21 -1.10
N LYS A 193 -7.63 -11.27 -1.92
CA LYS A 193 -7.03 -12.57 -1.61
C LYS A 193 -5.50 -12.45 -1.52
N GLU A 194 -4.89 -11.75 -2.45
CA GLU A 194 -3.45 -11.51 -2.49
C GLU A 194 -2.97 -10.72 -1.26
N PHE A 195 -3.66 -9.63 -0.93
CA PHE A 195 -3.39 -8.87 0.29
C PHE A 195 -3.41 -9.74 1.54
N ASN A 196 -4.47 -10.55 1.70
CA ASN A 196 -4.60 -11.45 2.84
C ASN A 196 -3.51 -12.53 2.87
N PHE A 197 -3.10 -13.02 1.69
CA PHE A 197 -2.00 -13.98 1.57
C PHE A 197 -0.67 -13.37 2.01
N VAL A 198 -0.33 -12.17 1.52
CA VAL A 198 0.90 -11.46 1.93
C VAL A 198 0.88 -11.16 3.43
N LYS A 199 -0.24 -10.66 3.97
CA LYS A 199 -0.38 -10.45 5.43
C LYS A 199 -0.18 -11.72 6.23
N LYS A 200 -0.69 -12.85 5.75
CA LYS A 200 -0.50 -14.15 6.40
C LYS A 200 0.98 -14.53 6.44
N ILE A 201 1.71 -14.35 5.33
CA ILE A 201 3.16 -14.62 5.29
C ILE A 201 3.90 -13.73 6.28
N ILE A 202 3.63 -12.42 6.29
CA ILE A 202 4.30 -11.49 7.21
C ILE A 202 4.03 -11.91 8.67
N ARG A 203 2.80 -12.28 9.01
CA ARG A 203 2.44 -12.73 10.36
C ARG A 203 3.13 -14.02 10.79
N GLU A 204 3.27 -14.97 9.88
CA GLU A 204 3.77 -16.32 10.20
C GLU A 204 5.30 -16.44 10.07
N GLN A 205 5.91 -15.70 9.15
CA GLN A 205 7.31 -15.86 8.75
C GLN A 205 8.10 -14.55 8.73
N GLY A 206 7.46 -13.41 8.98
CA GLY A 206 8.08 -12.09 8.92
C GLY A 206 8.62 -11.75 7.52
N LEU A 207 9.60 -10.85 7.48
CA LEU A 207 10.22 -10.40 6.24
C LEU A 207 10.99 -11.51 5.51
N ASN A 208 11.50 -12.50 6.25
CA ASN A 208 12.16 -13.68 5.65
C ASN A 208 11.19 -14.49 4.76
N GLY A 209 9.91 -14.55 5.13
CA GLY A 209 8.88 -15.18 4.29
C GLY A 209 8.66 -14.42 2.97
N ILE A 210 8.66 -13.08 3.04
CA ILE A 210 8.53 -12.23 1.85
C ILE A 210 9.77 -12.33 0.96
N GLN A 211 10.96 -12.36 1.53
CA GLN A 211 12.20 -12.56 0.77
C GLN A 211 12.16 -13.87 -0.03
N LYS A 212 11.79 -14.98 0.60
CA LYS A 212 11.63 -16.28 -0.07
C LYS A 212 10.58 -16.24 -1.17
N LEU A 213 9.47 -15.53 -0.96
CA LEU A 213 8.44 -15.35 -1.98
C LEU A 213 9.00 -14.58 -3.19
N ASN A 214 9.70 -13.47 -2.95
CA ASN A 214 10.33 -12.68 -4.01
C ASN A 214 11.34 -13.52 -4.82
N GLU A 215 12.17 -14.33 -4.16
CA GLU A 215 13.11 -15.24 -4.80
C GLU A 215 12.41 -16.30 -5.66
N ALA A 216 11.35 -16.92 -5.16
CA ALA A 216 10.57 -17.92 -5.90
C ALA A 216 9.86 -17.33 -7.12
N MET A 217 9.32 -16.11 -7.01
CA MET A 217 8.70 -15.41 -8.14
C MET A 217 9.72 -15.11 -9.25
N LYS A 218 10.91 -14.63 -8.86
CA LYS A 218 12.00 -14.36 -9.81
C LYS A 218 12.46 -15.63 -10.55
N GLN A 219 12.59 -16.75 -9.83
CA GLN A 219 12.96 -18.04 -10.45
C GLN A 219 11.90 -18.52 -11.46
N ASN A 220 10.62 -18.39 -11.13
CA ASN A 220 9.54 -18.77 -12.05
C ASN A 220 9.48 -17.89 -13.30
N GLN A 221 9.74 -16.58 -13.17
CA GLN A 221 9.80 -15.68 -14.34
C GLN A 221 10.95 -16.06 -15.28
N ILE A 222 12.12 -16.41 -14.74
CA ILE A 222 13.27 -16.86 -15.56
C ILE A 222 12.93 -18.16 -16.30
N GLN A 223 12.22 -19.10 -15.66
CA GLN A 223 11.83 -20.38 -16.28
C GLN A 223 10.74 -20.25 -17.36
N GLN A 224 9.91 -19.21 -17.31
CA GLN A 224 8.88 -18.97 -18.33
C GLN A 224 9.42 -18.27 -19.60
N VAL A 225 10.61 -17.67 -19.50
CA VAL A 225 11.25 -16.92 -20.60
C VAL A 225 12.36 -17.74 -21.28
N ALA A 226 12.82 -18.84 -20.67
CA ALA A 226 13.79 -19.80 -21.23
C ALA A 226 13.10 -20.92 -22.03
#